data_AF-A0A5K1B8J5-F1
#
_entry.id   AF-A0A5K1B8J5-F1
#
_cell.length_a   1.000
_cell.length_b   1.000
_cell.length_c   1.000
_cell.angle_alpha   90.00
_cell.angle_beta   90.00
_cell.angle_gamma   90.00
#
_symmetry.space_group_name_H-M   'P 1'
#
loop_
_entity.id
_entity.type
_entity.pdbx_description
1 polymer ?
#
loop_
_entity_poly.entity_id
_entity_poly.type
_entity_poly.pdbx_seq_one_letter_code
_entity_poly.pdbx_strand_id
1 'polypeptide(L)' 'DQGGWTRVVVEKPFGKDLASSEELSSQLGELFDEKQLYRIDHYLGKELVQNL' A
#
# COMPACT_ATOMS: atom_id res chain seq x y z
N ASP A 1 28.35 6.30 -3.11
CA ASP A 1 26.92 6.18 -3.44
C ASP A 1 26.04 6.74 -2.35
N GLN A 2 25.39 7.87 -2.59
CA GLN A 2 24.32 8.34 -1.70
C GLN A 2 23.05 7.57 -2.09
N GLY A 3 22.86 6.38 -1.49
CA GLY A 3 21.69 5.55 -1.75
C GLY A 3 20.39 6.29 -1.43
N GLY A 4 19.54 6.47 -2.43
CA GLY A 4 18.21 7.05 -2.26
C GLY A 4 17.21 6.05 -1.66
N TRP A 5 16.03 6.53 -1.29
CA TRP A 5 14.91 5.68 -0.89
C TRP A 5 13.88 5.59 -2.02
N THR A 6 13.18 4.46 -2.07
CA THR A 6 12.07 4.22 -3.02
C THR A 6 10.80 3.92 -2.24
N ARG A 7 9.70 4.57 -2.59
CA ARG A 7 8.35 4.29 -2.10
C ARG A 7 7.41 4.10 -3.28
N VAL A 8 6.44 3.21 -3.12
CA VAL A 8 5.44 2.82 -4.12
C VAL A 8 4.07 3.12 -3.56
N VAL A 9 3.27 3.86 -4.33
CA VAL A 9 1.88 4.17 -4.00
C VAL A 9 0.97 3.25 -4.81
N VAL A 10 0.07 2.55 -4.14
CA VAL A 10 -0.85 1.59 -4.76
C VAL A 10 -2.28 2.08 -4.54
N GLU A 11 -3.03 2.19 -5.63
CA GLU A 11 -4.46 2.54 -5.61
C GLU A 11 -5.34 1.29 -5.60
N LYS A 12 -6.56 1.44 -5.06
CA LYS A 12 -7.59 0.39 -5.07
C LYS A 12 -8.02 0.04 -6.50
N PRO A 13 -8.51 -1.18 -6.78
CA PRO A 13 -8.83 -2.25 -5.83
C PRO A 13 -7.62 -3.10 -5.41
N PHE A 14 -7.54 -3.47 -4.14
CA PHE A 14 -6.47 -4.32 -3.57
C PHE A 14 -6.82 -5.81 -3.63
N GLY A 15 -7.45 -6.25 -4.71
CA GLY A 15 -8.15 -7.53 -4.79
C GLY A 15 -9.67 -7.35 -4.78
N LYS A 16 -10.39 -8.40 -5.15
CA LYS A 16 -11.86 -8.46 -5.19
C LYS A 16 -12.45 -9.36 -4.09
N ASP A 17 -11.60 -10.19 -3.51
CA ASP A 17 -11.88 -11.12 -2.42
C ASP A 17 -10.58 -11.37 -1.64
N LEU A 18 -10.64 -12.19 -0.60
CA LEU A 18 -9.48 -12.50 0.24
C LEU A 18 -8.33 -13.11 -0.57
N ALA A 19 -8.62 -14.11 -1.40
CA ALA A 19 -7.61 -14.84 -2.17
C ALA A 19 -6.85 -13.92 -3.15
N SER A 20 -7.57 -13.10 -3.90
CA SER A 20 -6.95 -12.14 -4.83
C SER A 20 -6.20 -11.00 -4.11
N SER A 21 -6.59 -10.66 -2.89
CA SER A 21 -5.89 -9.67 -2.06
C SER A 21 -4.57 -10.22 -1.50
N GLU A 22 -4.58 -11.48 -1.04
CA GLU A 22 -3.40 -12.19 -0.58
C GLU A 22 -2.40 -12.40 -1.72
N GLU A 23 -2.87 -12.78 -2.91
CA GLU A 23 -2.03 -12.94 -4.10
C GLU A 23 -1.34 -11.61 -4.48
N LEU A 24 -2.09 -10.51 -4.54
CA LEU A 24 -1.53 -9.18 -4.81
C LEU A 24 -0.50 -8.78 -3.75
N SER A 25 -0.80 -9.04 -2.47
CA SER A 25 0.10 -8.69 -1.37
C SER A 25 1.39 -9.51 -1.40
N SER A 26 1.31 -10.79 -1.72
CA SER A 26 2.49 -11.66 -1.89
C SER A 26 3.37 -11.16 -3.03
N GLN A 27 2.80 -10.89 -4.20
CA GLN A 27 3.54 -10.40 -5.37
C GLN A 27 4.24 -9.06 -5.10
N LEU A 28 3.58 -8.15 -4.37
CA LEU A 28 4.19 -6.88 -3.96
C LEU A 28 5.33 -7.09 -2.94
N GLY A 29 5.16 -8.02 -2.00
CA GLY A 29 6.16 -8.36 -0.99
C GLY A 29 7.42 -9.05 -1.55
N GLU A 30 7.33 -9.68 -2.72
CA GLU A 30 8.49 -10.21 -3.45
C GLU A 30 9.38 -9.10 -4.05
N LEU A 31 8.83 -7.91 -4.28
CA LEU A 31 9.50 -6.81 -4.99
C LEU A 31 9.88 -5.65 -4.08
N PHE A 32 9.13 -5.41 -3.01
CA PHE A 32 9.30 -4.25 -2.12
C PHE A 32 9.15 -4.64 -0.67
N ASP A 33 9.97 -4.05 0.21
CA ASP A 33 9.73 -4.12 1.65
C ASP A 33 8.41 -3.40 1.99
N GLU A 34 7.67 -3.88 2.98
CA GLU A 34 6.38 -3.29 3.38
C GLU A 34 6.50 -1.78 3.74
N LYS A 35 7.63 -1.34 4.31
CA LYS A 35 7.91 0.08 4.60
C LYS A 35 7.96 0.98 3.35
N GLN A 36 8.06 0.39 2.16
CA GLN A 36 8.08 1.08 0.88
C GLN A 36 6.69 1.14 0.25
N LEU A 37 5.72 0.34 0.73
CA LEU A 37 4.38 0.22 0.16
C LEU A 37 3.39 1.15 0.88
N TYR A 38 2.72 2.01 0.12
CA TYR A 38 1.68 2.91 0.61
C TYR A 38 0.38 2.65 -0.15
N ARG A 39 -0.54 1.92 0.48
CA ARG A 39 -1.87 1.61 -0.08
C ARG A 39 -2.82 2.76 0.25
N ILE A 40 -3.37 3.40 -0.77
CA ILE A 40 -4.21 4.59 -0.57
C ILE A 40 -5.64 4.17 -0.23
N ASP A 41 -6.10 4.62 0.94
CA ASP A 41 -7.51 4.72 1.25
C ASP A 41 -7.87 6.19 1.49
N HIS A 42 -8.63 6.76 0.55
CA HIS A 42 -9.10 8.15 0.59
C HIS A 42 -9.90 8.52 1.86
N TYR A 43 -10.44 7.56 2.61
CA TYR A 43 -11.10 7.86 3.89
C TYR A 43 -10.10 8.25 4.97
N LEU A 44 -8.90 7.65 4.99
CA LEU A 44 -7.83 7.96 5.96
C LEU A 44 -7.26 9.38 5.78
N GLY A 45 -7.48 9.99 4.62
CA GLY A 45 -7.08 11.37 4.32
C GLY A 45 -8.11 12.44 4.73
N LYS A 46 -9.29 12.05 5.20
CA LYS A 46 -10.32 13.02 5.61
C LYS A 46 -10.02 13.56 7.01
N GLU A 47 -10.12 14.88 7.19
CA GLU A 47 -9.80 15.56 8.46
C GLU A 47 -10.51 14.94 9.67
N LEU A 48 -11.78 14.54 9.50
CA LEU A 48 -12.54 13.92 10.59
C LEU A 48 -12.00 12.54 11.00
N VAL A 49 -11.44 11.78 10.06
CA VAL A 49 -10.89 10.43 10.32
C VAL A 49 -9.51 10.52 10.95
N GLN A 50 -8.73 11.55 10.62
CA GLN A 50 -7.40 11.77 11.22
C GLN A 50 -7.46 12.30 12.66
N ASN A 51 -8.56 12.94 13.03
CA ASN A 51 -8.79 13.50 14.38
C ASN A 51 -9.58 12.55 15.30
N LEU A 52 -9.80 11.29 14.90
CA LEU A 52 -10.30 10.21 15.77
C LEU A 52 -9.20 9.75 16.73
#